data_AF-A0A416HJI8-F1
#
_entry.id   AF-A0A416HJI8-F1
#
_cell.length_a   1.000
_cell.length_b   1.000
_cell.length_c   1.000
_cell.angle_alpha   90.00
_cell.angle_beta   90.00
_cell.angle_gamma   90.00
#
_symmetry.space_group_name_H-M   'P 1'
#
loop_
_entity.id
_entity.type
_entity.pdbx_description
1 polymer ?
#
loop_
_entity_poly.entity_id
_entity_poly.type
_entity_poly.pdbx_seq_one_letter_code
_entity_poly.pdbx_strand_id
1 'polypeptide(L)'
;MELTLNIYDHAVITKVYKAETYEIKFGTIEDLLEVLDIEKMNDEMELAKMVLQILPKVKPFLKDVFPGLTDEELRNTRIKEMVQVFIELFKYSVDEIKSIGTGEKN
;
A
#
# COMPACT_ATOMS: atom_id res chain seq x y z
N MET A 1 -8.33 5.31 7.15
CA MET A 1 -7.45 4.23 7.67
C MET A 1 -6.13 4.85 8.12
N GLU A 2 -5.48 4.27 9.14
CA GLU A 2 -4.11 4.63 9.56
C GLU A 2 -3.16 3.59 8.95
N LEU A 3 -2.34 3.99 7.97
CA LEU A 3 -1.30 3.11 7.42
C LEU A 3 -0.04 3.28 8.25
N THR A 4 0.53 2.16 8.72
CA THR A 4 1.76 2.17 9.51
C THR A 4 2.85 1.39 8.79
N LEU A 5 4.04 2.00 8.67
CA LEU A 5 5.22 1.37 8.08
C LEU A 5 6.40 1.45 9.05
N ASN A 6 6.90 0.29 9.48
CA ASN A 6 8.02 0.18 10.41
C ASN A 6 9.35 0.04 9.66
N ILE A 7 10.34 0.83 10.05
CA ILE A 7 11.72 0.75 9.56
C ILE A 7 12.56 0.00 10.58
N TYR A 8 13.37 -0.97 10.14
CA TYR A 8 14.22 -1.76 11.01
C TYR A 8 15.70 -1.47 10.80
N ASP A 9 16.46 -1.44 11.90
CA ASP A 9 17.91 -1.59 11.87
C ASP A 9 18.27 -2.82 12.72
N HIS A 10 18.95 -3.81 12.14
CA HIS A 10 19.36 -5.03 12.83
C HIS A 10 18.27 -5.69 13.71
N ALA A 11 17.04 -5.77 13.19
CA ALA A 11 15.83 -6.30 13.85
C ALA A 11 15.16 -5.42 14.94
N VAL A 12 15.67 -4.22 15.22
CA VAL A 12 15.05 -3.23 16.09
C VAL A 12 14.29 -2.20 15.24
N ILE A 13 13.05 -1.86 15.64
CA ILE A 13 12.30 -0.78 14.98
C ILE A 13 12.97 0.55 15.32
N THR A 14 13.51 1.24 14.32
CA THR A 14 14.18 2.53 14.51
C THR A 14 13.27 3.71 14.24
N LYS A 15 12.33 3.57 13.29
CA LYS A 15 11.36 4.60 12.92
C LYS A 15 10.04 3.96 12.55
N VAL A 16 8.96 4.68 12.85
CA VAL A 16 7.59 4.28 12.50
C VAL A 16 6.98 5.44 11.71
N TYR A 17 6.66 5.19 10.45
CA TYR A 17 5.91 6.13 9.64
C TYR A 17 4.42 5.83 9.79
N LYS A 18 3.63 6.85 10.13
CA LYS A 18 2.17 6.78 10.20
C LYS A 18 1.61 7.74 9.17
N ALA A 19 0.71 7.25 8.33
CA ALA A 19 -0.09 8.07 7.45
C ALA A 19 -1.55 7.97 7.89
N GLU A 20 -2.08 9.08 8.40
CA GLU A 20 -3.50 9.21 8.71
C GLU A 20 -4.24 9.66 7.45
N THR A 21 -5.23 8.86 7.01
CA THR A 21 -6.24 9.23 6.00
C THR A 21 -5.64 9.95 4.80
N TYR A 22 -4.88 9.21 4.00
CA TYR A 22 -4.41 9.72 2.71
C TYR A 22 -5.55 9.63 1.70
N GLU A 23 -5.98 10.77 1.15
CA GLU A 23 -6.84 10.80 -0.05
C GLU A 23 -6.00 10.26 -1.22
N ILE A 24 -6.20 8.99 -1.55
CA ILE A 24 -5.45 8.32 -2.61
C ILE A 24 -5.84 9.00 -3.93
N LYS A 25 -4.85 9.58 -4.62
CA LYS A 25 -5.05 10.13 -5.96
C LYS A 25 -5.62 9.04 -6.86
N PHE A 26 -6.67 9.36 -7.62
CA PHE A 26 -7.31 8.42 -8.52
C PHE A 26 -6.32 7.71 -9.47
N GLY A 27 -5.30 8.41 -9.96
CA GLY A 27 -4.25 7.80 -10.79
C GLY A 27 -3.48 6.67 -10.09
N THR A 28 -3.26 6.77 -8.77
CA THR A 28 -2.68 5.67 -8.01
C THR A 28 -3.66 4.52 -7.88
N ILE A 29 -4.94 4.80 -7.65
CA ILE A 29 -5.98 3.76 -7.64
C ILE A 29 -6.01 3.03 -8.99
N GLU A 30 -5.94 3.76 -10.10
CA GLU A 30 -5.91 3.20 -11.46
C GLU A 30 -4.69 2.29 -11.68
N ASP A 31 -3.49 2.75 -11.31
CA ASP A 31 -2.25 1.96 -11.35
C ASP A 31 -2.32 0.71 -10.45
N LEU A 32 -2.97 0.83 -9.28
CA LEU A 32 -3.16 -0.29 -8.36
C LEU A 32 -4.15 -1.31 -8.95
N LEU A 33 -5.29 -0.86 -9.47
CA LEU A 33 -6.29 -1.72 -10.09
C LEU A 33 -5.80 -2.42 -11.35
N GLU A 34 -4.95 -1.77 -12.15
CA GLU A 34 -4.38 -2.36 -13.37
C GLU A 34 -3.58 -3.63 -13.07
N VAL A 35 -2.94 -3.67 -11.90
CA VAL A 35 -2.11 -4.80 -11.47
C VAL A 35 -2.83 -5.69 -10.45
N LEU A 36 -3.93 -5.21 -9.88
CA LEU A 36 -4.75 -5.96 -8.94
C LEU A 36 -5.58 -7.00 -9.69
N ASP A 37 -5.18 -8.25 -9.55
CA ASP A 37 -6.00 -9.38 -9.93
C ASP A 37 -6.91 -9.74 -8.74
N ILE A 38 -8.16 -9.24 -8.75
CA ILE A 38 -9.15 -9.43 -7.67
C ILE A 38 -9.38 -10.93 -7.39
N GLU A 39 -9.30 -11.77 -8.43
CA GLU A 39 -9.47 -13.23 -8.29
C GLU A 39 -8.33 -13.88 -7.50
N LYS A 40 -7.15 -13.25 -7.49
CA LYS A 40 -5.93 -13.74 -6.81
C LYS A 40 -5.67 -13.07 -5.46
N MET A 41 -6.58 -12.20 -4.99
CA MET A 41 -6.45 -11.56 -3.66
C MET A 41 -6.61 -12.53 -2.49
N ASN A 42 -7.06 -13.76 -2.72
CA ASN A 42 -7.16 -14.77 -1.66
C ASN A 42 -5.86 -15.58 -1.48
N ASP A 43 -4.87 -15.43 -2.36
CA ASP A 43 -3.61 -16.15 -2.30
C ASP A 43 -2.48 -15.23 -1.84
N GLU A 44 -1.95 -15.47 -0.64
CA GLU A 44 -0.86 -14.64 -0.06
C GLU A 44 0.41 -14.64 -0.93
N MET A 45 0.69 -15.72 -1.66
CA MET A 45 1.87 -15.82 -2.51
C MET A 45 1.69 -15.00 -3.79
N GLU A 46 0.51 -15.03 -4.40
CA GLU A 46 0.20 -14.19 -5.57
C GLU A 46 0.12 -12.72 -5.18
N LEU A 47 -0.47 -12.38 -4.03
CA LEU A 47 -0.43 -11.03 -3.47
C LEU A 47 1.00 -10.53 -3.27
N ALA A 48 1.89 -11.36 -2.71
CA ALA A 48 3.29 -11.00 -2.56
C ALA A 48 3.97 -10.75 -3.91
N LYS A 49 3.68 -11.56 -4.95
CA LYS A 49 4.21 -11.33 -6.30
C LYS A 49 3.68 -10.05 -6.93
N MET A 50 2.38 -9.78 -6.82
CA MET A 50 1.77 -8.54 -7.29
C MET A 50 2.42 -7.34 -6.63
N VAL A 51 2.58 -7.38 -5.30
CA VAL A 51 3.28 -6.32 -4.55
C VAL A 51 4.70 -6.13 -5.07
N LEU A 52 5.46 -7.19 -5.30
CA LEU A 52 6.82 -7.10 -5.85
C LEU A 52 6.88 -6.52 -7.27
N GLN A 53 5.88 -6.80 -8.11
CA GLN A 53 5.77 -6.25 -9.47
C GLN A 53 5.43 -4.75 -9.45
N ILE A 54 4.53 -4.33 -8.53
CA ILE A 54 4.14 -2.92 -8.42
C ILE A 54 5.15 -2.11 -7.62
N LEU A 55 5.94 -2.74 -6.74
CA LEU A 55 6.93 -2.13 -5.86
C LEU A 55 7.73 -0.99 -6.52
N PRO A 56 8.33 -1.17 -7.72
CA PRO A 56 9.03 -0.08 -8.41
C PRO A 56 8.12 1.08 -8.85
N LYS A 57 6.87 0.82 -9.26
CA LYS A 57 5.88 1.84 -9.65
C LYS A 57 5.31 2.59 -8.44
N VAL A 58 5.10 1.90 -7.32
CA VAL A 58 4.50 2.47 -6.09
C VAL A 58 5.51 2.99 -5.08
N LYS A 59 6.81 2.76 -5.31
CA LYS A 59 7.90 3.45 -4.59
C LYS A 59 7.70 4.96 -4.47
N PRO A 60 7.48 5.71 -5.57
CA PRO A 60 7.19 7.14 -5.50
C PRO A 60 5.89 7.40 -4.74
N PHE A 61 4.86 6.58 -4.91
CA PHE A 61 3.61 6.70 -4.15
C PHE A 61 3.81 6.55 -2.64
N LEU A 62 4.60 5.57 -2.18
CA LEU A 62 4.92 5.41 -0.76
C LEU A 62 5.66 6.62 -0.20
N LYS A 63 6.49 7.30 -1.01
CA LYS A 63 7.15 8.55 -0.60
C LYS A 63 6.18 9.74 -0.56
N ASP A 64 5.16 9.74 -1.43
CA ASP A 64 4.04 10.70 -1.39
C ASP A 64 3.16 10.48 -0.15
N VAL A 65 2.86 9.22 0.20
CA VAL A 65 2.02 8.83 1.35
C VAL A 65 2.76 9.01 2.68
N PHE A 66 4.04 8.62 2.71
CA PHE A 66 4.90 8.73 3.89
C PHE A 66 5.93 9.83 3.66
N PRO A 67 5.58 11.10 3.92
CA PRO A 67 6.50 12.22 3.72
C PRO A 67 7.76 12.02 4.57
N GLY A 68 8.92 12.01 3.90
CA GLY A 68 10.22 11.80 4.54
C GLY A 68 10.78 10.38 4.42
N LEU A 69 10.02 9.43 3.86
CA LEU A 69 10.51 8.07 3.61
C LEU A 69 11.64 8.07 2.57
N THR A 70 12.82 7.62 2.97
CA THR A 70 13.99 7.50 2.08
C THR A 70 14.10 6.12 1.42
N ASP A 71 14.84 6.01 0.30
CA ASP A 71 15.06 4.72 -0.37
C ASP A 71 15.81 3.71 0.52
N GLU A 72 16.71 4.19 1.38
CA GLU A 72 17.42 3.34 2.34
C GLU A 72 16.50 2.82 3.42
N GLU A 73 15.63 3.66 3.98
CA GLU A 73 14.63 3.23 4.96
C GLU A 73 13.64 2.25 4.34
N LEU A 74 13.19 2.50 3.11
CA LEU A 74 12.34 1.56 2.39
C LEU A 74 13.02 0.20 2.20
N ARG A 75 14.32 0.15 1.89
CA ARG A 75 15.07 -1.13 1.79
C ARG A 75 15.17 -1.87 3.13
N ASN A 76 15.08 -1.14 4.23
CA ASN A 76 15.11 -1.64 5.60
C ASN A 76 13.71 -1.99 6.16
N THR A 77 12.66 -1.91 5.34
CA THR A 77 11.32 -2.40 5.70
C THR A 77 11.22 -3.91 5.48
N ARG A 78 10.39 -4.58 6.28
CA ARG A 78 10.09 -6.00 6.06
C ARG A 78 9.12 -6.13 4.90
N ILE A 79 9.45 -7.00 3.94
CA ILE A 79 8.57 -7.26 2.79
C ILE A 79 7.17 -7.69 3.22
N LYS A 80 7.04 -8.43 4.34
CA LYS A 80 5.75 -8.84 4.90
C LYS A 80 4.88 -7.65 5.32
N GLU A 81 5.47 -6.64 5.95
CA GLU A 81 4.72 -5.44 6.34
C GLU A 81 4.40 -4.56 5.14
N MET A 82 5.33 -4.45 4.18
CA MET A 82 5.01 -3.83 2.90
C MET A 82 3.80 -4.50 2.24
N VAL A 83 3.82 -5.83 2.12
CA VAL A 83 2.72 -6.60 1.53
C VAL A 83 1.41 -6.35 2.27
N GLN A 84 1.42 -6.31 3.62
CA GLN A 84 0.24 -5.98 4.40
C GLN A 84 -0.30 -4.57 4.10
N VAL A 85 0.58 -3.56 4.10
CA VAL A 85 0.22 -2.18 3.74
C VAL A 85 -0.41 -2.12 2.35
N PHE A 86 0.14 -2.85 1.37
CA PHE A 86 -0.44 -2.92 0.03
C PHE A 86 -1.79 -3.61 0.01
N ILE A 87 -1.94 -4.74 0.70
CA ILE A 87 -3.23 -5.44 0.79
C ILE A 87 -4.31 -4.52 1.38
N GLU A 88 -3.97 -3.77 2.42
CA GLU A 88 -4.88 -2.79 3.03
C GLU A 88 -5.21 -1.65 2.07
N LEU A 89 -4.22 -1.10 1.35
CA LEU A 89 -4.41 -0.10 0.30
C LEU A 89 -5.30 -0.61 -0.84
N PHE A 90 -5.09 -1.85 -1.29
CA PHE A 90 -5.87 -2.47 -2.34
C PHE A 90 -7.31 -2.72 -1.92
N LYS A 91 -7.52 -3.28 -0.72
CA LYS A 91 -8.86 -3.46 -0.14
C LYS A 91 -9.57 -2.13 -0.02
N TYR A 92 -8.89 -1.12 0.53
CA TYR A 92 -9.42 0.22 0.64
C TYR A 92 -9.81 0.81 -0.72
N SER A 93 -8.94 0.69 -1.73
CA SER A 93 -9.23 1.20 -3.08
C SER A 93 -10.46 0.51 -3.70
N VAL A 94 -10.57 -0.81 -3.54
CA VAL A 94 -11.75 -1.56 -3.99
C VAL A 94 -13.00 -1.16 -3.23
N ASP A 95 -12.92 -0.98 -1.91
CA ASP A 95 -14.03 -0.52 -1.07
C ASP A 95 -14.46 0.91 -1.43
N GLU A 96 -13.52 1.82 -1.69
CA GLU A 96 -13.81 3.20 -2.09
C GLU A 96 -14.51 3.23 -3.46
N ILE A 97 -14.05 2.46 -4.44
CA ILE A 97 -14.71 2.34 -5.75
C ILE A 97 -16.09 1.71 -5.62
N LYS A 98 -16.22 0.65 -4.82
CA LYS A 98 -17.53 0.04 -4.55
C LYS A 98 -18.46 1.06 -3.91
N SER A 99 -18.01 1.80 -2.89
CA SER A 99 -18.77 2.86 -2.24
C SER A 99 -19.19 3.98 -3.20
N ILE A 100 -18.34 4.32 -4.19
CA ILE A 100 -18.70 5.28 -5.26
C ILE A 100 -19.74 4.68 -6.23
N GLY A 101 -19.63 3.38 -6.56
CA GLY A 101 -20.52 2.69 -7.51
C GLY A 101 -21.89 2.28 -6.94
N THR A 102 -21.95 1.90 -5.66
CA THR A 102 -23.18 1.78 -4.88
C THR A 102 -23.39 3.08 -4.13
N GLY A 103 -23.98 4.08 -4.78
CA GLY A 103 -24.18 5.40 -4.19
C GLY A 103 -24.84 5.32 -2.80
N GLU A 104 -24.04 5.47 -1.76
CA GLU A 104 -24.52 5.95 -0.48
C GLU A 104 -24.42 7.48 -0.53
N LYS A 105 -25.57 8.08 -0.85
CA LYS A 105 -25.95 9.32 -0.16
C LYS A 105 -25.79 9.05 1.33
N ASN A 106 -24.81 9.68 1.97
CA ASN A 106 -24.96 10.45 3.22
C ASN A 106 -23.59 10.92 3.72
#